data_AF-A0A1H3QDL1-F1
#
_entry.id   AF-A0A1H3QDL1-F1
#
_cell.length_a   1.000
_cell.length_b   1.000
_cell.length_c   1.000
_cell.angle_alpha   90.00
_cell.angle_beta   90.00
_cell.angle_gamma   90.00
#
_symmetry.space_group_name_H-M   'P 1'
#
loop_
_entity.id
_entity.type
_entity.pdbx_description
1 polymer ?
#
loop_
_entity_poly.entity_id
_entity_poly.type
_entity_poly.pdbx_seq_one_letter_code
_entity_poly.pdbx_strand_id
1 'polypeptide(L)'
;MTTIERDHCSKIIERVAAKHGIALTDDDPILMIHTLNEILLEENNKAHQVLLNNFRSTLEENISLWSQATENKANTLLQASSRNTHLLTEQIINACFESIDQKIASGFNEKIKEVSTLAQSTRQAAIINLLATGLFFIAVLVMVLVF
;
A
#
# COMPACT_ATOMS: atom_id res chain seq x y z
N MET A 1 -55.86 37.36 -9.66
CA MET A 1 -56.09 35.90 -9.57
C MET A 1 -55.44 35.24 -10.76
N THR A 2 -54.34 34.54 -10.54
CA THR A 2 -53.56 33.90 -11.61
C THR A 2 -54.20 32.57 -12.01
N THR A 3 -54.02 32.14 -13.26
CA THR A 3 -54.65 30.91 -13.80
C THR A 3 -54.34 29.64 -12.98
N ILE A 4 -53.21 29.62 -12.26
CA ILE A 4 -52.76 28.50 -11.43
C ILE A 4 -53.60 28.36 -10.15
N GLU A 5 -54.01 29.48 -9.53
CA GLU A 5 -54.85 29.46 -8.32
C GLU A 5 -56.24 28.86 -8.61
N ARG A 6 -56.78 29.11 -9.81
CA ARG A 6 -58.08 28.55 -10.21
C ARG A 6 -58.03 27.04 -10.43
N ASP A 7 -56.93 26.51 -10.96
CA ASP A 7 -56.75 25.07 -11.17
C ASP A 7 -56.64 24.32 -9.83
N HIS A 8 -55.90 24.90 -8.88
CA HIS A 8 -55.74 24.33 -7.54
C HIS A 8 -57.06 24.35 -6.75
N CYS A 9 -57.80 25.46 -6.77
CA CYS A 9 -59.14 25.52 -6.17
C CYS A 9 -60.11 24.54 -6.82
N SER A 10 -60.11 24.41 -8.15
CA SER A 10 -60.98 23.46 -8.85
C SER A 10 -60.71 22.01 -8.44
N LYS A 11 -59.44 21.63 -8.28
CA LYS A 11 -59.05 20.28 -7.80
C LYS A 11 -59.49 20.02 -6.37
N ILE A 12 -59.42 21.03 -5.50
CA ILE A 12 -59.89 20.91 -4.11
C ILE A 12 -61.40 20.73 -4.09
N ILE A 13 -62.15 21.53 -4.85
CA ILE A 13 -63.62 21.44 -4.95
C ILE A 13 -64.05 20.06 -5.48
N GLU A 14 -63.37 19.53 -6.50
CA GLU A 14 -63.62 18.18 -7.03
C GLU A 14 -63.37 17.08 -5.96
N ARG A 15 -62.28 17.21 -5.21
CA ARG A 15 -61.90 16.26 -4.14
C ARG A 15 -62.89 16.30 -2.97
N VAL A 16 -63.35 17.50 -2.59
CA VAL A 16 -64.38 17.69 -1.54
C VAL A 16 -65.69 17.06 -1.97
N ALA A 17 -66.14 17.31 -3.21
CA ALA A 17 -67.37 16.75 -3.75
C ALA A 17 -67.30 15.21 -3.83
N ALA A 18 -66.15 14.65 -4.20
CA ALA A 18 -65.93 13.20 -4.23
C ALA A 18 -65.89 12.54 -2.84
N LYS A 19 -65.35 13.24 -1.82
CA LYS A 19 -65.18 12.68 -0.47
C LYS A 19 -66.41 12.82 0.41
N HIS A 20 -67.16 13.91 0.26
CA HIS A 20 -68.32 14.22 1.10
C HIS A 20 -69.67 14.05 0.39
N GLY A 21 -69.70 13.90 -0.94
CA GLY A 21 -70.93 13.69 -1.72
C GLY A 21 -71.85 14.92 -1.78
N ILE A 22 -71.33 16.10 -1.41
CA ILE A 22 -72.06 17.37 -1.37
C ILE A 22 -71.54 18.24 -2.51
N ALA A 23 -72.44 18.73 -3.37
CA ALA A 23 -72.09 19.72 -4.38
C ALA A 23 -71.77 21.05 -3.69
N LEU A 24 -70.49 21.37 -3.60
CA LEU A 24 -70.00 22.54 -2.88
C LEU A 24 -70.38 23.82 -3.63
N THR A 25 -71.09 24.72 -2.96
CA THR A 25 -71.13 26.15 -3.32
C THR A 25 -69.95 26.82 -2.60
N ASP A 26 -69.45 27.97 -3.07
CA ASP A 26 -68.27 28.70 -2.56
C ASP A 26 -68.22 28.99 -1.03
N ASP A 27 -69.26 28.63 -0.27
CA ASP A 27 -69.62 29.23 1.01
C ASP A 27 -69.27 28.41 2.28
N ASP A 28 -68.58 27.27 2.15
CA ASP A 28 -68.09 26.50 3.32
C ASP A 28 -66.55 26.52 3.42
N PRO A 29 -65.94 27.69 3.69
CA PRO A 29 -64.49 27.90 3.66
C PRO A 29 -63.73 27.03 4.66
N ILE A 30 -64.38 26.59 5.74
CA ILE A 30 -63.75 25.70 6.74
C ILE A 30 -63.50 24.31 6.15
N LEU A 31 -64.44 23.75 5.38
CA LEU A 31 -64.29 22.43 4.76
C LEU A 31 -63.26 22.45 3.62
N MET A 32 -63.21 23.55 2.86
CA MET A 32 -62.16 23.79 1.86
C MET A 32 -60.77 23.84 2.50
N ILE A 33 -60.60 24.60 3.59
CA ILE A 33 -59.32 24.69 4.30
C ILE A 33 -58.92 23.35 4.92
N HIS A 34 -59.87 22.60 5.49
CA HIS A 34 -59.59 21.27 6.04
C HIS A 34 -59.08 20.32 4.95
N THR A 35 -59.75 20.30 3.80
CA THR A 35 -59.39 19.43 2.67
C THR A 35 -58.08 19.86 2.03
N LEU A 36 -57.84 21.17 1.90
CA LEU A 36 -56.56 21.72 1.47
C LEU A 36 -55.42 21.28 2.41
N ASN A 37 -55.62 21.36 3.73
CA ASN A 37 -54.61 20.93 4.69
C ASN A 37 -54.30 19.44 4.56
N GLU A 38 -55.32 18.61 4.35
CA GLU A 38 -55.14 17.16 4.18
C GLU A 38 -54.35 16.85 2.89
N ILE A 39 -54.65 17.54 1.78
CA ILE A 39 -53.90 17.43 0.52
C ILE A 39 -52.45 17.88 0.73
N LEU A 40 -52.23 19.02 1.38
CA LEU A 40 -50.89 19.53 1.67
C LEU A 40 -50.09 18.57 2.55
N LEU A 41 -50.71 17.96 3.56
CA LEU A 41 -50.07 16.92 4.39
C LEU A 41 -49.72 15.68 3.57
N GLU A 42 -50.60 15.23 2.67
CA GLU A 42 -50.35 14.07 1.82
C GLU A 42 -49.24 14.32 0.80
N GLU A 43 -49.26 15.49 0.14
CA GLU A 43 -48.21 15.91 -0.81
C GLU A 43 -46.87 16.13 -0.12
N ASN A 44 -46.88 16.75 1.07
CA ASN A 44 -45.68 16.94 1.86
C ASN A 44 -45.07 15.58 2.25
N ASN A 45 -45.89 14.64 2.75
CA ASN A 45 -45.39 13.31 3.10
C ASN A 45 -44.81 12.56 1.88
N LYS A 46 -45.46 12.67 0.71
CA LYS A 46 -44.93 12.13 -0.56
C LYS A 46 -43.61 12.78 -0.97
N ALA A 47 -43.51 14.11 -0.89
CA ALA A 47 -42.27 14.84 -1.20
C ALA A 47 -41.13 14.44 -0.26
N HIS A 48 -41.41 14.28 1.03
CA HIS A 48 -40.45 13.82 2.02
C HIS A 48 -40.01 12.36 1.77
N GLN A 49 -40.92 11.46 1.37
CA GLN A 49 -40.56 10.10 0.99
C GLN A 49 -39.66 10.05 -0.26
N VAL A 50 -39.99 10.84 -1.29
CA VAL A 50 -39.18 10.93 -2.51
C VAL A 50 -37.79 11.47 -2.18
N LEU A 51 -37.70 12.50 -1.33
CA LEU A 51 -36.43 13.07 -0.89
C LEU A 51 -35.58 12.06 -0.13
N LEU A 52 -36.18 11.33 0.83
CA LEU A 52 -35.49 10.29 1.59
C LEU A 52 -34.99 9.14 0.72
N ASN A 53 -35.80 8.71 -0.25
CA ASN A 53 -35.41 7.68 -1.21
C ASN A 53 -34.25 8.14 -2.09
N ASN A 54 -34.28 9.39 -2.56
CA ASN A 54 -33.17 9.97 -3.33
C ASN A 54 -31.91 10.04 -2.47
N PHE A 55 -32.02 10.55 -1.24
CA PHE A 55 -30.89 10.65 -0.32
C PHE A 55 -30.27 9.28 -0.03
N ARG A 56 -31.10 8.26 0.18
CA ARG A 56 -30.67 6.87 0.35
C ARG A 56 -29.94 6.35 -0.89
N SER A 57 -30.51 6.53 -2.07
CA SER A 57 -29.90 6.09 -3.34
C SER A 57 -28.53 6.74 -3.56
N THR A 58 -28.44 8.05 -3.34
CA THR A 58 -27.18 8.79 -3.46
C THR A 58 -26.16 8.30 -2.43
N LEU A 59 -26.58 8.02 -1.19
CA LEU A 59 -25.68 7.44 -0.19
C LEU A 59 -25.18 6.06 -0.59
N GLU A 60 -26.04 5.16 -1.06
CA GLU A 60 -25.65 3.82 -1.49
C GLU A 60 -24.65 3.87 -2.66
N GLU A 61 -24.87 4.78 -3.62
CA GLU A 61 -23.93 5.03 -4.72
C GLU A 61 -22.58 5.55 -4.21
N ASN A 62 -22.58 6.57 -3.35
CA ASN A 62 -21.35 7.14 -2.81
C ASN A 62 -20.58 6.14 -1.93
N ILE A 63 -21.28 5.35 -1.12
CA ILE A 63 -20.67 4.30 -0.30
C ILE A 63 -20.06 3.23 -1.18
N SER A 64 -20.74 2.80 -2.25
CA SER A 64 -20.20 1.84 -3.21
C SER A 64 -18.93 2.35 -3.88
N LEU A 65 -18.94 3.59 -4.36
CA LEU A 65 -17.77 4.25 -4.96
C LEU A 65 -16.61 4.36 -3.96
N TRP A 66 -16.89 4.76 -2.72
CA TRP A 66 -15.88 4.84 -1.67
C TRP A 66 -15.31 3.48 -1.29
N SER A 67 -16.15 2.45 -1.20
CA SER A 67 -15.72 1.07 -0.93
C SER A 67 -14.76 0.60 -2.01
N GLN A 68 -15.15 0.75 -3.29
CA GLN A 68 -14.33 0.34 -4.42
C GLN A 68 -13.02 1.12 -4.52
N ALA A 69 -13.07 2.44 -4.29
CA ALA A 69 -11.87 3.29 -4.27
C ALA A 69 -10.92 2.92 -3.12
N THR A 70 -11.47 2.61 -1.94
CA THR A 70 -10.69 2.22 -0.76
C THR A 70 -10.04 0.85 -0.97
N GLU A 71 -10.77 -0.12 -1.51
CA GLU A 71 -10.27 -1.46 -1.80
C GLU A 71 -9.14 -1.41 -2.86
N ASN A 72 -9.33 -0.66 -3.94
CA ASN A 72 -8.30 -0.48 -4.95
C ASN A 72 -7.05 0.21 -4.38
N LYS A 73 -7.23 1.23 -3.53
CA LYS A 73 -6.11 1.92 -2.87
C LYS A 73 -5.39 1.01 -1.86
N ALA A 74 -6.11 0.16 -1.13
CA ALA A 74 -5.52 -0.84 -0.25
C ALA A 74 -4.72 -1.88 -1.04
N ASN A 75 -5.27 -2.41 -2.14
CA ASN A 75 -4.60 -3.38 -3.00
C ASN A 75 -3.34 -2.81 -3.67
N THR A 76 -3.39 -1.56 -4.14
CA THR A 76 -2.21 -0.88 -4.72
C THR A 76 -1.14 -0.62 -3.66
N LEU A 77 -1.52 -0.21 -2.44
CA LEU A 77 -0.58 -0.04 -1.34
C LEU A 77 0.07 -1.37 -0.93
N LEU A 78 -0.73 -2.45 -0.83
CA LEU A 78 -0.23 -3.81 -0.54
C LEU A 78 0.73 -4.30 -1.63
N GLN A 79 0.39 -4.12 -2.91
CA GLN A 79 1.29 -4.47 -4.01
C GLN A 79 2.57 -3.63 -4.02
N ALA A 80 2.48 -2.32 -3.76
CA ALA A 80 3.65 -1.46 -3.65
C ALA A 80 4.55 -1.88 -2.49
N SER A 81 3.97 -2.19 -1.32
CA SER A 81 4.68 -2.71 -0.17
C SER A 81 5.37 -4.05 -0.49
N SER A 82 4.65 -4.99 -1.09
CA SER A 82 5.17 -6.31 -1.46
C SER A 82 6.30 -6.23 -2.49
N ARG A 83 6.19 -5.34 -3.47
CA ARG A 83 7.22 -5.10 -4.48
C ARG A 83 8.47 -4.48 -3.85
N ASN A 84 8.30 -3.52 -2.94
CA ASN A 84 9.41 -2.92 -2.22
C ASN A 84 10.12 -3.93 -1.33
N THR A 85 9.38 -4.81 -0.64
CA THR A 85 10.00 -5.88 0.16
C THR A 85 10.77 -6.88 -0.70
N HIS A 86 10.25 -7.25 -1.88
CA HIS A 86 10.98 -8.13 -2.80
C HIS A 86 12.26 -7.49 -3.32
N LEU A 87 12.22 -6.22 -3.73
CA LEU A 87 13.40 -5.48 -4.21
C LEU A 87 14.46 -5.33 -3.12
N LEU A 88 14.05 -5.01 -1.89
CA LEU A 88 14.96 -4.93 -0.75
C LEU A 88 15.56 -6.31 -0.43
N THR A 89 14.77 -7.37 -0.53
CA THR A 89 15.25 -8.74 -0.31
C THR A 89 16.27 -9.14 -1.35
N GLU A 90 16.04 -8.88 -2.64
CA GLU A 90 17.01 -9.15 -3.70
C GLU A 90 18.29 -8.34 -3.53
N GLN A 91 18.19 -7.04 -3.21
CA GLN A 91 19.37 -6.20 -2.97
C GLN A 91 20.18 -6.70 -1.76
N ILE A 92 19.52 -7.05 -0.66
CA ILE A 92 20.19 -7.59 0.53
C ILE A 92 20.85 -8.93 0.23
N ILE A 93 20.18 -9.82 -0.51
CA ILE A 93 20.73 -11.12 -0.91
C ILE A 93 21.95 -10.93 -1.81
N ASN A 94 21.86 -10.10 -2.84
CA ASN A 94 22.98 -9.87 -3.77
C ASN A 94 24.17 -9.23 -3.06
N ALA A 95 23.92 -8.19 -2.24
CA ALA A 95 24.98 -7.55 -1.46
C ALA A 95 25.61 -8.52 -0.44
N CYS A 96 24.82 -9.42 0.16
CA CYS A 96 25.31 -10.45 1.06
C CYS A 96 26.17 -11.47 0.30
N PHE A 97 25.73 -11.93 -0.88
CA PHE A 97 26.50 -12.84 -1.73
C PHE A 97 27.83 -12.25 -2.17
N GLU A 98 27.84 -11.00 -2.67
CA GLU A 98 29.09 -10.30 -3.03
C GLU A 98 30.02 -10.18 -1.82
N SER A 99 29.48 -9.82 -0.65
CA SER A 99 30.25 -9.71 0.58
C SER A 99 30.84 -11.04 1.05
N ILE A 100 30.08 -12.13 0.91
CA ILE A 100 30.53 -13.48 1.24
C ILE A 100 31.62 -13.92 0.28
N ASP A 101 31.42 -13.74 -1.02
CA ASP A 101 32.37 -14.16 -2.05
C ASP A 101 33.69 -13.38 -1.91
N GLN A 102 33.60 -12.07 -1.64
CA GLN A 102 34.76 -11.25 -1.34
C GLN A 102 35.47 -11.67 -0.04
N LYS A 103 34.73 -12.01 1.03
CA LYS A 103 35.33 -12.51 2.28
C LYS A 103 35.99 -13.88 2.11
N ILE A 104 35.39 -14.76 1.33
CA ILE A 104 35.96 -16.07 1.01
C ILE A 104 37.24 -15.89 0.19
N ALA A 105 37.19 -15.11 -0.89
CA ALA A 105 38.35 -14.86 -1.75
C ALA A 105 39.50 -14.18 -0.99
N SER A 106 39.19 -13.15 -0.18
CA SER A 106 40.19 -12.47 0.65
C SER A 106 40.75 -13.37 1.75
N GLY A 107 39.91 -14.10 2.48
CA GLY A 107 40.33 -15.01 3.53
C GLY A 107 41.19 -16.16 3.00
N PHE A 108 40.84 -16.73 1.85
CA PHE A 108 41.67 -17.74 1.17
C PHE A 108 42.99 -17.16 0.69
N ASN A 109 42.98 -15.99 0.06
CA ASN A 109 44.19 -15.36 -0.45
C ASN A 109 45.15 -14.98 0.70
N GLU A 110 44.61 -14.50 1.82
CA GLU A 110 45.37 -14.22 3.04
C GLU A 110 46.01 -15.50 3.61
N LYS A 111 45.22 -16.57 3.75
CA LYS A 111 45.70 -17.88 4.22
C LYS A 111 46.74 -18.49 3.28
N ILE A 112 46.55 -18.39 1.96
CA ILE A 112 47.51 -18.86 0.95
C ILE A 112 48.81 -18.06 1.02
N LYS A 113 48.71 -16.74 1.23
CA LYS A 113 49.87 -15.86 1.37
C LYS A 113 50.67 -16.18 2.64
N GLU A 114 50.00 -16.42 3.77
CA GLU A 114 50.63 -16.88 5.02
C GLU A 114 51.38 -18.20 4.84
N VAL A 115 50.79 -19.17 4.14
CA VAL A 115 51.43 -20.47 3.87
C VAL A 115 52.63 -20.31 2.94
N SER A 116 52.50 -19.49 1.90
CA SER A 116 53.59 -19.23 0.93
C SER A 116 54.79 -18.55 1.59
N THR A 117 54.58 -17.58 2.47
CA THR A 117 55.67 -16.88 3.17
C THR A 117 56.39 -17.79 4.18
N LEU A 118 55.66 -18.67 4.88
CA LEU A 118 56.26 -19.70 5.73
C LEU A 118 57.11 -20.69 4.90
N ALA A 119 56.60 -21.15 3.76
CA ALA A 119 57.33 -22.04 2.87
C ALA A 119 58.59 -21.37 2.29
N GLN A 120 58.50 -20.10 1.91
CA GLN A 120 59.62 -19.33 1.37
C GLN A 120 60.70 -19.06 2.42
N SER A 121 60.31 -18.72 3.65
CA SER A 121 61.23 -18.49 4.76
C SER A 121 62.00 -19.76 5.14
N THR A 122 61.31 -20.92 5.14
CA THR A 122 61.94 -22.23 5.36
C THR A 122 62.99 -22.54 4.30
N ARG A 123 62.68 -22.25 3.02
CA ARG A 123 63.63 -22.46 1.91
C ARG A 123 64.85 -21.55 2.02
N GLN A 124 64.67 -20.29 2.39
CA GLN A 124 65.77 -19.35 2.59
C GLN A 124 66.66 -19.79 3.77
N ALA A 125 66.07 -20.21 4.88
CA ALA A 125 66.82 -20.72 6.03
C ALA A 125 67.64 -21.97 5.66
N ALA A 126 67.10 -22.87 4.83
CA ALA A 126 67.82 -24.06 4.35
C ALA A 126 69.04 -23.71 3.48
N ILE A 127 68.92 -22.71 2.58
CA ILE A 127 70.04 -22.25 1.75
C ILE A 127 71.14 -21.62 2.61
N ILE A 128 70.75 -20.79 3.59
CA ILE A 128 71.70 -20.15 4.51
C ILE A 128 72.42 -21.23 5.35
N ASN A 129 71.70 -22.23 5.84
CA ASN A 129 72.29 -23.34 6.59
C ASN A 129 73.27 -24.17 5.72
N LEU A 130 72.90 -24.44 4.47
CA LEU A 130 73.77 -25.17 3.54
C LEU A 130 75.06 -24.40 3.23
N LEU A 131 74.97 -23.08 3.03
CA LEU A 131 76.17 -22.23 2.88
C LEU A 131 77.03 -22.21 4.15
N ALA A 132 76.41 -22.10 5.32
CA ALA A 132 77.12 -22.11 6.60
C ALA A 132 77.89 -23.43 6.82
N THR A 133 77.25 -24.57 6.57
CA THR A 133 77.91 -25.89 6.68
C THR A 133 79.06 -26.05 5.68
N GLY A 134 78.92 -25.58 4.44
CA GLY A 134 80.00 -25.59 3.45
C GLY A 134 81.18 -24.72 3.88
N LEU A 135 80.93 -23.52 4.42
CA LEU A 135 81.97 -22.65 4.93
C LEU A 135 82.68 -23.25 6.15
N PHE A 136 81.93 -23.87 7.07
CA PHE A 136 82.50 -24.62 8.19
C PHE A 136 83.38 -25.77 7.73
N PHE A 137 82.95 -26.52 6.70
CA PHE A 137 83.74 -27.63 6.16
C PHE A 137 85.05 -27.14 5.56
N ILE A 138 85.03 -26.05 4.79
CA ILE A 138 86.24 -25.42 4.23
C ILE A 138 87.17 -24.94 5.34
N ALA A 139 86.62 -24.27 6.37
CA ALA A 139 87.40 -23.76 7.49
C ALA A 139 88.11 -24.89 8.26
N VAL A 140 87.40 -26.00 8.52
CA VAL A 140 87.99 -27.20 9.15
C VAL A 140 89.06 -27.82 8.25
N LEU A 141 88.83 -27.91 6.94
CA LEU A 141 89.81 -28.43 5.97
C LEU A 141 91.10 -27.60 5.98
N VAL A 142 90.99 -26.28 5.96
CA VAL A 142 92.14 -25.37 6.04
C VAL A 142 92.87 -25.54 7.38
N MET A 143 92.13 -25.65 8.48
CA MET A 143 92.73 -25.86 9.80
C MET A 143 93.55 -27.15 9.88
N VAL A 144 93.05 -28.25 9.29
CA VAL A 144 93.75 -29.54 9.22
C VAL A 144 94.97 -29.49 8.29
N LEU A 145 94.95 -28.66 7.24
CA LEU A 145 96.06 -28.55 6.28
C LEU A 145 97.19 -27.65 6.79
N VAL A 146 96.87 -26.70 7.67
CA VAL A 146 97.82 -25.74 8.28
C VAL A 146 98.53 -26.34 9.50
N PHE A 147 97.91 -27.31 10.19
CA PHE A 147 98.49 -28.06 11.31
C PHE A 147 99.23 -29.31 10.85
#